data_AF-A0A1E3T283-F1
#
_entry.id   AF-A0A1E3T283-F1
#
_cell.length_a   1.000
_cell.length_b   1.000
_cell.length_c   1.000
_cell.angle_alpha   90.00
_cell.angle_beta   90.00
_cell.angle_gamma   90.00
#
_symmetry.space_group_name_H-M   'P 1'
#
loop_
_entity.id
_entity.type
_entity.pdbx_description
1 polymer ?
#
loop_
_entity_poly.entity_id
_entity_poly.type
_entity_poly.pdbx_seq_one_letter_code
_entity_poly.pdbx_strand_id
1 'polypeptide(L)'
;MPYDHPDASRVSAAEHAQALVAAARDDPTARLALLRRLYEVPRGVDRGYLPYRRAASAFMGWQLRRGLLNAPDDPCPGSPWWRAVNEILLRDTAEARAFAFGCGGKPSSPAVDVHLQFIQYPTARNWYRAHNASIAAAFMANEELAYRETRVERFFLNVVLIRVLYAHALVAAPQLALGWLAPMARPLGDPRVGMTGIFLSLSRILPDRYPLGDDVETYVALEHRLGHLLDVGIIRPRWGRLYEWSADELAHPALRELFNGDTPTYAWATEDSDVWQFQPSLLARAARRFVPA
;
A
#
# COMPACT_ATOMS: atom_id res chain seq x y z
N MET A 1 -9.97 -28.74 -3.10
CA MET A 1 -9.85 -28.74 -1.63
C MET A 1 -11.20 -28.36 -1.07
N PRO A 2 -11.80 -29.21 -0.21
CA PRO A 2 -13.04 -28.86 0.46
C PRO A 2 -12.83 -27.59 1.29
N TYR A 3 -13.84 -26.73 1.30
CA TYR A 3 -13.89 -25.58 2.18
C TYR A 3 -13.98 -26.14 3.59
N ASP A 4 -12.90 -26.10 4.37
CA ASP A 4 -12.97 -26.42 5.79
C ASP A 4 -13.89 -25.38 6.42
N HIS A 5 -15.15 -25.76 6.62
CA HIS A 5 -16.04 -25.06 7.52
C HIS A 5 -15.35 -25.11 8.88
N PRO A 6 -14.86 -23.98 9.42
CA PRO A 6 -14.36 -23.99 10.77
C PRO A 6 -15.51 -24.44 11.67
N ASP A 7 -15.23 -25.41 12.53
CA ASP A 7 -16.12 -25.85 13.58
C ASP A 7 -16.62 -24.61 14.34
N ALA A 8 -17.89 -24.25 14.15
CA ALA A 8 -18.39 -22.88 14.29
C ALA A 8 -18.54 -22.38 15.73
N SER A 9 -17.77 -22.91 16.70
CA SER A 9 -18.09 -22.70 18.12
C SER A 9 -16.95 -22.41 19.10
N ARG A 10 -15.66 -22.27 18.70
CA ARG A 10 -14.61 -21.96 19.70
C ARG A 10 -13.54 -20.92 19.36
N VAL A 11 -13.34 -20.54 18.10
CA VAL A 11 -12.27 -19.60 17.73
C VAL A 11 -12.88 -18.38 17.04
N SER A 12 -12.59 -17.19 17.57
CA SER A 12 -13.02 -15.92 16.97
C SER A 12 -12.31 -15.66 15.64
N ALA A 13 -12.91 -14.80 14.80
CA ALA A 13 -12.30 -14.38 13.54
C ALA A 13 -10.89 -13.80 13.74
N ALA A 14 -10.69 -13.02 14.81
CA ALA A 14 -9.41 -12.42 15.18
C ALA A 14 -8.35 -13.48 15.54
N GLU A 15 -8.71 -14.45 16.40
CA GLU A 15 -7.81 -15.54 16.78
C GLU A 15 -7.45 -16.42 15.57
N HIS A 16 -8.41 -16.69 14.69
CA HIS A 16 -8.18 -17.43 13.45
C HIS A 16 -7.19 -16.69 12.53
N ALA A 17 -7.41 -15.39 12.32
CA ALA A 17 -6.51 -14.56 11.52
C ALA A 17 -5.10 -14.50 12.11
N GLN A 18 -4.99 -14.35 13.44
CA GLN A 18 -3.71 -14.33 14.14
C GLN A 18 -2.96 -15.66 13.97
N ALA A 19 -3.65 -16.80 14.05
CA ALA A 19 -3.04 -18.10 13.84
C ALA A 19 -2.51 -18.29 12.40
N LEU A 20 -3.29 -17.89 11.40
CA LEU A 20 -2.86 -17.95 9.99
C LEU A 20 -1.62 -17.08 9.73
N VAL A 21 -1.61 -15.87 10.26
CA VAL A 21 -0.52 -14.93 10.08
C VAL A 21 0.73 -15.37 10.84
N ALA A 22 0.58 -15.85 12.08
CA ALA A 22 1.70 -16.39 12.86
C ALA A 22 2.38 -17.56 12.16
N ALA A 23 1.61 -18.47 11.54
CA ALA A 23 2.15 -19.61 10.80
C ALA A 23 2.96 -19.20 9.55
N ALA A 24 2.68 -18.04 8.97
CA ALA A 24 3.41 -17.50 7.81
C ALA A 24 4.48 -16.46 8.18
N ARG A 25 4.60 -16.08 9.46
CA ARG A 25 5.33 -14.87 9.88
C ARG A 25 6.76 -14.83 9.36
N ASP A 26 7.51 -15.92 9.52
CA ASP A 26 8.94 -15.97 9.21
C ASP A 26 9.27 -16.63 7.86
N ASP A 27 8.25 -17.00 7.07
CA ASP A 27 8.42 -17.53 5.72
C ASP A 27 7.85 -16.55 4.67
N PRO A 28 8.71 -15.83 3.92
CA PRO A 28 8.29 -14.90 2.87
C PRO A 28 7.37 -15.54 1.82
N THR A 29 7.65 -16.80 1.45
CA THR A 29 6.88 -17.54 0.45
C THR A 29 5.52 -17.93 1.03
N ALA A 30 5.46 -18.33 2.31
CA ALA A 30 4.21 -18.60 3.00
C ALA A 30 3.35 -17.33 3.14
N ARG A 31 3.93 -16.15 3.38
CA ARG A 31 3.19 -14.87 3.37
C ARG A 31 2.50 -14.62 2.03
N LEU A 32 3.20 -14.84 0.91
CA LEU A 32 2.63 -14.70 -0.43
C LEU A 32 1.56 -15.76 -0.72
N ALA A 33 1.78 -17.01 -0.29
CA ALA A 33 0.79 -18.06 -0.42
C ALA A 33 -0.48 -17.74 0.39
N LEU A 34 -0.33 -17.28 1.63
CA LEU A 34 -1.43 -16.83 2.48
C LEU A 34 -2.21 -15.71 1.80
N LEU A 35 -1.53 -14.64 1.36
CA LEU A 35 -2.17 -13.53 0.63
C LEU A 35 -3.02 -14.05 -0.53
N ARG A 36 -2.46 -14.92 -1.38
CA ARG A 36 -3.16 -15.45 -2.55
C ARG A 36 -4.40 -16.27 -2.17
N ARG A 37 -4.31 -17.09 -1.12
CA ARG A 37 -5.43 -17.88 -0.58
C ARG A 37 -6.54 -17.00 -0.01
N LEU A 38 -6.19 -15.86 0.59
CA LEU A 38 -7.19 -14.92 1.12
C LEU A 38 -8.10 -14.31 0.04
N TYR A 39 -7.65 -14.28 -1.21
CA TYR A 39 -8.46 -13.84 -2.36
C TYR A 39 -9.28 -14.96 -3.02
N GLU A 40 -9.08 -16.22 -2.62
CA GLU A 40 -9.80 -17.35 -3.19
C GLU A 40 -11.14 -17.53 -2.45
N VAL A 41 -12.23 -17.49 -3.20
CA VAL A 41 -13.59 -17.76 -2.70
C VAL A 41 -14.26 -18.80 -3.61
N PRO A 42 -15.28 -19.55 -3.11
CA PRO A 42 -15.98 -20.53 -3.94
C PRO A 42 -16.56 -19.87 -5.20
N ARG A 43 -16.49 -20.54 -6.36
CA ARG A 43 -16.95 -19.97 -7.65
C ARG A 43 -18.40 -19.45 -7.61
N GLY A 44 -19.28 -20.14 -6.88
CA GLY A 44 -20.69 -19.72 -6.71
C GLY A 44 -20.88 -18.47 -5.84
N VAL A 45 -19.83 -18.03 -5.13
CA VAL A 45 -19.82 -16.86 -4.24
C VAL A 45 -18.92 -15.75 -4.78
N ASP A 46 -18.08 -16.03 -5.79
CA ASP A 46 -17.16 -15.04 -6.37
C ASP A 46 -17.92 -13.96 -7.14
N ARG A 47 -18.03 -12.78 -6.55
CA ARG A 47 -18.67 -11.59 -7.14
C ARG A 47 -17.69 -10.73 -7.94
N GLY A 48 -16.59 -11.31 -8.43
CA GLY A 48 -15.49 -10.59 -9.06
C GLY A 48 -14.43 -10.13 -8.07
N TYR A 49 -14.27 -10.85 -6.96
CA TYR A 49 -13.27 -10.62 -5.92
C TYR A 49 -11.88 -11.10 -6.34
N LEU A 50 -11.81 -12.27 -6.98
CA LEU A 50 -10.54 -12.90 -7.36
C LEU A 50 -9.60 -12.04 -8.22
N PRO A 51 -10.07 -11.24 -9.22
CA PRO A 51 -9.19 -10.40 -10.03
C PRO A 51 -8.35 -9.38 -9.25
N TYR A 52 -8.83 -8.91 -8.08
CA TYR A 52 -8.11 -7.97 -7.22
C TYR A 52 -6.86 -8.57 -6.59
N ARG A 53 -6.75 -9.91 -6.53
CA ARG A 53 -5.54 -10.64 -6.14
C ARG A 53 -4.31 -10.22 -6.91
N ARG A 54 -4.49 -9.77 -8.17
CA ARG A 54 -3.40 -9.45 -9.09
C ARG A 54 -2.50 -8.34 -8.54
N ALA A 55 -3.06 -7.19 -8.19
CA ALA A 55 -2.30 -6.06 -7.65
C ALA A 55 -1.61 -6.43 -6.32
N ALA A 56 -2.36 -7.03 -5.39
CA ALA A 56 -1.82 -7.46 -4.10
C ALA A 56 -0.64 -8.44 -4.25
N SER A 57 -0.78 -9.45 -5.12
CA SER A 57 0.28 -10.43 -5.40
C SER A 57 1.49 -9.81 -6.09
N ALA A 58 1.28 -8.85 -7.00
CA ALA A 58 2.38 -8.17 -7.69
C ALA A 58 3.22 -7.34 -6.70
N PHE A 59 2.55 -6.62 -5.79
CA PHE A 59 3.22 -5.83 -4.76
C PHE A 59 3.99 -6.71 -3.78
N MET A 60 3.36 -7.75 -3.22
CA MET A 60 4.05 -8.66 -2.30
C MET A 60 5.17 -9.42 -3.02
N GLY A 61 4.99 -9.79 -4.29
CA GLY A 61 6.07 -10.37 -5.10
C GLY A 61 7.28 -9.44 -5.29
N TRP A 62 7.07 -8.13 -5.38
CA TRP A 62 8.17 -7.15 -5.34
C TRP A 62 8.83 -7.08 -3.96
N GLN A 63 8.06 -7.10 -2.87
CA GLN A 63 8.63 -7.15 -1.51
C GLN A 63 9.52 -8.39 -1.30
N LEU A 64 9.10 -9.55 -1.82
CA LEU A 64 9.89 -10.78 -1.81
C LEU A 64 11.19 -10.64 -2.60
N ARG A 65 11.11 -10.18 -3.86
CA ARG A 65 12.30 -10.01 -4.71
C ARG A 65 13.33 -9.07 -4.09
N ARG A 66 12.86 -8.01 -3.44
CA ARG A 66 13.72 -7.03 -2.77
C ARG A 66 14.32 -7.54 -1.45
N GLY A 67 13.85 -8.67 -0.91
CA GLY A 67 14.30 -9.20 0.39
C GLY A 67 13.65 -8.52 1.60
N LEU A 68 12.61 -7.70 1.41
CA LEU A 68 11.98 -6.94 2.50
C LEU A 68 11.33 -7.83 3.56
N LEU A 69 10.88 -9.02 3.16
CA LEU A 69 10.17 -9.95 4.03
C LEU A 69 11.05 -11.09 4.53
N ASN A 70 12.36 -11.08 4.30
CA ASN A 70 13.28 -12.11 4.81
C ASN A 70 13.17 -12.24 6.34
N ALA A 71 13.40 -13.44 6.86
CA ALA A 71 13.29 -13.73 8.29
C ALA A 71 14.29 -12.91 9.12
N PRO A 72 14.01 -12.64 10.42
CA PRO A 72 14.94 -11.88 11.27
C PRO A 72 16.29 -12.57 11.48
N ASP A 73 16.33 -13.90 11.36
CA ASP A 73 17.50 -14.76 11.50
C ASP A 73 18.14 -15.14 10.14
N ASP A 74 17.62 -14.61 9.03
CA ASP A 74 18.21 -14.77 7.70
C ASP A 74 19.58 -14.08 7.62
N PRO A 75 20.57 -14.61 6.88
CA PRO A 75 21.86 -13.93 6.65
C PRO A 75 21.73 -12.52 6.06
N CYS A 76 20.64 -12.24 5.35
CA CYS A 76 20.26 -10.94 4.82
C CYS A 76 18.83 -10.61 5.32
N PRO A 77 18.67 -10.20 6.59
CA PRO A 77 17.37 -10.03 7.20
C PRO A 77 16.58 -8.90 6.54
N GLY A 78 15.25 -9.07 6.49
CA GLY A 78 14.35 -8.11 5.89
C GLY A 78 14.14 -6.87 6.78
N SER A 79 13.36 -5.92 6.28
CA SER A 79 12.99 -4.74 7.06
C SER A 79 11.99 -5.11 8.15
N PRO A 80 12.27 -4.80 9.43
CA PRO A 80 11.31 -4.97 10.50
C PRO A 80 10.01 -4.19 10.25
N TRP A 81 10.13 -2.98 9.70
CA TRP A 81 8.98 -2.14 9.36
C TRP A 81 8.11 -2.78 8.27
N TRP A 82 8.70 -3.20 7.15
CA TRP A 82 7.97 -3.81 6.04
C TRP A 82 7.28 -5.10 6.46
N ARG A 83 7.94 -5.91 7.29
CA ARG A 83 7.37 -7.14 7.86
C ARG A 83 6.15 -6.85 8.73
N ALA A 84 6.23 -5.82 9.59
CA ALA A 84 5.13 -5.43 10.47
C ALA A 84 3.92 -4.86 9.70
N VAL A 85 4.15 -3.98 8.72
CA VAL A 85 3.08 -3.45 7.86
C VAL A 85 2.39 -4.55 7.06
N ASN A 86 3.17 -5.46 6.50
CA ASN A 86 2.67 -6.63 5.78
C ASN A 86 1.83 -7.54 6.69
N GLU A 87 2.25 -7.72 7.95
CA GLU A 87 1.54 -8.52 8.94
C GLU A 87 0.15 -7.96 9.27
N ILE A 88 0.05 -6.64 9.46
CA ILE A 88 -1.23 -5.95 9.70
C ILE A 88 -2.18 -6.14 8.51
N LEU A 89 -1.70 -5.92 7.29
CA LEU A 89 -2.51 -6.10 6.08
C LEU A 89 -3.03 -7.54 5.94
N LEU A 90 -2.14 -8.54 6.15
CA LEU A 90 -2.52 -9.95 6.09
C LEU A 90 -3.56 -10.31 7.16
N ARG A 91 -3.36 -9.82 8.39
CA ARG A 91 -4.28 -10.04 9.52
C ARG A 91 -5.66 -9.45 9.23
N ASP A 92 -5.74 -8.18 8.85
CA ASP A 92 -7.03 -7.52 8.62
C ASP A 92 -7.80 -8.19 7.47
N THR A 93 -7.08 -8.59 6.40
CA THR A 93 -7.68 -9.34 5.27
C THR A 93 -8.15 -10.73 5.72
N ALA A 94 -7.34 -11.44 6.52
CA ALA A 94 -7.67 -12.78 7.02
C ALA A 94 -8.86 -12.77 7.98
N GLU A 95 -8.93 -11.78 8.85
CA GLU A 95 -10.01 -11.61 9.82
C GLU A 95 -11.34 -11.26 9.13
N ALA A 96 -11.32 -10.30 8.20
CA ALA A 96 -12.50 -9.96 7.41
C ALA A 96 -13.01 -11.16 6.60
N ARG A 97 -12.08 -11.96 6.05
CA ARG A 97 -12.41 -13.21 5.40
C ARG A 97 -13.03 -14.21 6.38
N ALA A 98 -12.48 -14.38 7.58
CA ALA A 98 -13.05 -15.27 8.58
C ALA A 98 -14.50 -14.87 8.93
N PHE A 99 -14.78 -13.58 9.12
CA PHE A 99 -16.14 -13.06 9.29
C PHE A 99 -17.05 -13.36 8.09
N ALA A 100 -16.58 -13.11 6.87
CA ALA A 100 -17.35 -13.35 5.65
C ALA A 100 -17.78 -14.83 5.48
N PHE A 101 -17.11 -15.75 6.17
CA PHE A 101 -17.37 -17.20 6.09
C PHE A 101 -17.77 -17.84 7.42
N GLY A 102 -18.30 -17.04 8.36
CA GLY A 102 -19.07 -17.54 9.50
C GLY A 102 -18.34 -17.61 10.83
N CYS A 103 -17.10 -17.13 10.95
CA CYS A 103 -16.47 -16.95 12.26
C CYS A 103 -17.15 -15.81 13.03
N GLY A 104 -17.34 -16.02 14.34
CA GLY A 104 -17.88 -15.01 15.26
C GLY A 104 -16.81 -14.10 15.87
N GLY A 105 -17.23 -13.17 16.72
CA GLY A 105 -16.36 -12.23 17.44
C GLY A 105 -16.62 -10.77 17.09
N LYS A 106 -15.76 -9.88 17.58
CA LYS A 106 -15.75 -8.45 17.21
C LYS A 106 -14.52 -8.16 16.37
N PRO A 107 -14.61 -7.27 15.35
CA PRO A 107 -13.46 -6.82 14.58
C PRO A 107 -12.33 -6.29 15.48
N SER A 108 -11.10 -6.71 15.22
CA SER A 108 -9.91 -6.27 15.95
C SER A 108 -9.46 -4.85 15.61
N SER A 109 -9.89 -4.34 14.46
CA SER A 109 -9.62 -2.98 14.00
C SER A 109 -10.73 -2.47 13.07
N PRO A 110 -10.91 -1.14 12.92
CA PRO A 110 -11.83 -0.57 11.95
C PRO A 110 -11.53 -0.97 10.49
N ALA A 111 -10.28 -1.29 10.16
CA ALA A 111 -9.90 -1.71 8.81
C ALA A 111 -10.55 -3.05 8.43
N VAL A 112 -10.78 -3.94 9.39
CA VAL A 112 -11.46 -5.24 9.18
C VAL A 112 -12.86 -5.04 8.61
N ASP A 113 -13.63 -4.05 9.11
CA ASP A 113 -14.97 -3.75 8.60
C ASP A 113 -14.92 -3.27 7.14
N VAL A 114 -13.92 -2.48 6.77
CA VAL A 114 -13.73 -2.00 5.40
C VAL A 114 -13.33 -3.15 4.47
N HIS A 115 -12.49 -4.09 4.93
CA HIS A 115 -12.19 -5.32 4.19
C HIS A 115 -13.43 -6.19 4.02
N LEU A 116 -14.28 -6.31 5.04
CA LEU A 116 -15.54 -7.04 4.94
C LEU A 116 -16.48 -6.40 3.91
N GLN A 117 -16.56 -5.07 3.88
CA GLN A 117 -17.29 -4.33 2.85
C GLN A 117 -16.76 -4.63 1.44
N PHE A 118 -15.43 -4.71 1.27
CA PHE A 118 -14.82 -5.07 0.00
C PHE A 118 -15.15 -6.52 -0.42
N ILE A 119 -15.11 -7.48 0.50
CA ILE A 119 -15.48 -8.88 0.21
C ILE A 119 -16.95 -8.97 -0.26
N GLN A 120 -17.85 -8.23 0.38
CA GLN A 120 -19.27 -8.24 0.04
C GLN A 120 -19.58 -7.51 -1.29
N TYR A 121 -18.83 -6.43 -1.56
CA TYR A 121 -19.01 -5.55 -2.72
C TYR A 121 -17.66 -5.24 -3.39
N PRO A 122 -17.13 -6.15 -4.22
CA PRO A 122 -15.77 -6.06 -4.76
C PRO A 122 -15.65 -5.03 -5.89
N THR A 123 -15.47 -3.77 -5.50
CA THR A 123 -15.18 -2.64 -6.40
C THR A 123 -13.73 -2.17 -6.22
N ALA A 124 -13.16 -1.52 -7.24
CA ALA A 124 -11.80 -0.97 -7.15
C ALA A 124 -11.69 0.09 -6.04
N ARG A 125 -12.73 0.89 -5.84
CA ARG A 125 -12.80 1.82 -4.71
C ARG A 125 -12.75 1.08 -3.38
N ASN A 126 -13.58 0.06 -3.19
CA ASN A 126 -13.61 -0.70 -1.93
C ASN A 126 -12.29 -1.45 -1.70
N TRP A 127 -11.65 -1.95 -2.77
CA TRP A 127 -10.33 -2.58 -2.67
C TRP A 127 -9.27 -1.62 -2.13
N TYR A 128 -9.16 -0.43 -2.73
CA TYR A 128 -8.20 0.58 -2.26
C TYR A 128 -8.55 1.08 -0.86
N ARG A 129 -9.83 1.29 -0.56
CA ARG A 129 -10.26 1.73 0.77
C ARG A 129 -9.87 0.71 1.84
N ALA A 130 -10.14 -0.58 1.61
CA ALA A 130 -9.78 -1.66 2.52
C ALA A 130 -8.26 -1.79 2.66
N HIS A 131 -7.54 -1.86 1.54
CA HIS A 131 -6.08 -1.96 1.52
C HIS A 131 -5.42 -0.77 2.23
N ASN A 132 -5.76 0.45 1.84
CA ASN A 132 -5.12 1.65 2.36
C ASN A 132 -5.54 1.98 3.80
N ALA A 133 -6.69 1.50 4.29
CA ALA A 133 -7.03 1.60 5.70
C ALA A 133 -6.04 0.81 6.57
N SER A 134 -5.73 -0.43 6.18
CA SER A 134 -4.69 -1.23 6.84
C SER A 134 -3.31 -0.59 6.70
N ILE A 135 -2.94 -0.08 5.52
CA ILE A 135 -1.65 0.60 5.32
C ILE A 135 -1.53 1.86 6.19
N ALA A 136 -2.53 2.74 6.20
CA ALA A 136 -2.51 3.96 7.01
C ALA A 136 -2.38 3.64 8.50
N ALA A 137 -3.19 2.70 9.01
CA ALA A 137 -3.09 2.26 10.39
C ALA A 137 -1.71 1.65 10.71
N ALA A 138 -1.15 0.88 9.78
CA ALA A 138 0.15 0.26 9.95
C ALA A 138 1.31 1.26 9.95
N PHE A 139 1.25 2.33 9.13
CA PHE A 139 2.22 3.43 9.18
C PHE A 139 2.24 4.06 10.57
N MET A 140 1.07 4.43 11.11
CA MET A 140 0.99 5.04 12.44
C MET A 140 1.48 4.11 13.54
N ALA A 141 1.09 2.83 13.50
CA ALA A 141 1.43 1.86 14.53
C ALA A 141 2.93 1.48 14.56
N ASN A 142 3.67 1.73 13.48
CA ASN A 142 5.05 1.28 13.32
C ASN A 142 6.04 2.41 13.03
N GLU A 143 5.73 3.65 13.39
CA GLU A 143 6.61 4.80 13.20
C GLU A 143 8.01 4.60 13.83
N GLU A 144 8.07 4.02 15.03
CA GLU A 144 9.34 3.69 15.69
C GLU A 144 10.21 2.69 14.91
N LEU A 145 9.59 1.77 14.16
CA LEU A 145 10.34 0.87 13.28
C LEU A 145 10.83 1.62 12.04
N ALA A 146 10.06 2.59 11.54
CA ALA A 146 10.47 3.42 10.41
C ALA A 146 11.68 4.29 10.77
N TYR A 147 11.76 4.84 11.99
CA TYR A 147 12.94 5.61 12.43
C TYR A 147 14.24 4.80 12.46
N ARG A 148 14.16 3.47 12.58
CA ARG A 148 15.31 2.56 12.54
C ARG A 148 15.79 2.24 11.12
N GLU A 149 14.96 2.53 10.11
CA GLU A 149 15.34 2.38 8.71
C GLU A 149 16.40 3.41 8.31
N THR A 150 17.19 3.10 7.28
CA THR A 150 18.17 4.06 6.74
C THR A 150 17.48 5.30 6.17
N ARG A 151 18.22 6.41 6.03
CA ARG A 151 17.69 7.64 5.42
C ARG A 151 17.02 7.35 4.07
N VAL A 152 17.65 6.56 3.21
CA VAL A 152 17.10 6.24 1.88
C VAL A 152 15.82 5.41 1.98
N GLU A 153 15.76 4.45 2.90
CA GLU A 153 14.55 3.66 3.12
C GLU A 153 13.40 4.54 3.65
N ARG A 154 13.64 5.45 4.59
CA ARG A 154 12.60 6.38 5.10
C ARG A 154 12.05 7.32 4.02
N PHE A 155 12.92 7.82 3.15
CA PHE A 155 12.51 8.57 1.95
C PHE A 155 11.57 7.71 1.10
N PHE A 156 11.98 6.46 0.87
CA PHE A 156 11.19 5.52 0.09
C PHE A 156 9.84 5.17 0.73
N LEU A 157 9.74 5.04 2.05
CA LEU A 157 8.47 4.82 2.74
C LEU A 157 7.46 5.94 2.44
N ASN A 158 7.91 7.20 2.45
CA ASN A 158 7.09 8.36 2.11
C ASN A 158 6.66 8.33 0.62
N VAL A 159 7.57 8.00 -0.29
CA VAL A 159 7.25 7.85 -1.73
C VAL A 159 6.18 6.77 -1.93
N VAL A 160 6.31 5.61 -1.26
CA VAL A 160 5.31 4.54 -1.30
C VAL A 160 3.97 5.05 -0.77
N LEU A 161 3.95 5.74 0.37
CA LEU A 161 2.72 6.24 0.96
C LEU A 161 1.99 7.17 -0.01
N ILE A 162 2.66 8.19 -0.53
CA ILE A 162 2.09 9.14 -1.49
C ILE A 162 1.51 8.40 -2.70
N ARG A 163 2.25 7.42 -3.23
CA ARG A 163 1.85 6.65 -4.40
C ARG A 163 0.65 5.74 -4.13
N VAL A 164 0.54 5.12 -2.96
CA VAL A 164 -0.64 4.32 -2.59
C VAL A 164 -1.88 5.20 -2.41
N LEU A 165 -1.72 6.39 -1.83
CA LEU A 165 -2.80 7.37 -1.69
C LEU A 165 -3.25 7.88 -3.07
N TYR A 166 -2.31 8.20 -3.95
CA TYR A 166 -2.63 8.68 -5.30
C TYR A 166 -3.31 7.60 -6.16
N ALA A 167 -2.86 6.35 -6.06
CA ALA A 167 -3.51 5.22 -6.74
C ALA A 167 -4.98 5.06 -6.30
N HIS A 168 -5.26 5.27 -5.02
CA HIS A 168 -6.64 5.29 -4.52
C HIS A 168 -7.44 6.47 -5.09
N ALA A 169 -6.86 7.67 -5.13
CA ALA A 169 -7.49 8.86 -5.69
C ALA A 169 -7.84 8.70 -7.17
N LEU A 170 -7.04 8.00 -7.98
CA LEU A 170 -7.38 7.72 -9.39
C LEU A 170 -8.74 7.04 -9.56
N VAL A 171 -9.13 6.19 -8.61
CA VAL A 171 -10.39 5.45 -8.67
C VAL A 171 -11.52 6.16 -7.91
N ALA A 172 -11.21 6.70 -6.72
CA ALA A 172 -12.19 7.21 -5.78
C ALA A 172 -12.41 8.73 -5.87
N ALA A 173 -11.41 9.50 -6.30
CA ALA A 173 -11.44 10.95 -6.46
C ALA A 173 -10.76 11.39 -7.79
N PRO A 174 -11.29 10.97 -8.95
CA PRO A 174 -10.60 11.15 -10.24
C PRO A 174 -10.36 12.62 -10.61
N GLN A 175 -11.21 13.54 -10.13
CA GLN A 175 -11.03 14.98 -10.30
C GLN A 175 -9.84 15.51 -9.49
N LEU A 176 -9.64 15.01 -8.27
CA LEU A 176 -8.45 15.31 -7.48
C LEU A 176 -7.20 14.78 -8.21
N ALA A 177 -7.25 13.55 -8.71
CA ALA A 177 -6.08 12.88 -9.29
C ALA A 177 -5.66 13.47 -10.65
N LEU A 178 -6.60 13.70 -11.58
CA LEU A 178 -6.29 14.09 -12.97
C LEU A 178 -6.99 15.37 -13.45
N GLY A 179 -7.75 16.07 -12.60
CA GLY A 179 -8.50 17.26 -13.00
C GLY A 179 -9.43 16.96 -14.19
N TRP A 180 -9.38 17.78 -15.24
CA TRP A 180 -10.21 17.60 -16.43
C TRP A 180 -9.99 16.26 -17.17
N LEU A 181 -8.86 15.58 -16.96
CA LEU A 181 -8.60 14.23 -17.46
C LEU A 181 -9.21 13.12 -16.58
N ALA A 182 -10.08 13.46 -15.61
CA ALA A 182 -10.79 12.53 -14.74
C ALA A 182 -11.43 11.30 -15.45
N PRO A 183 -12.00 11.40 -16.67
CA PRO A 183 -12.53 10.22 -17.37
C PRO A 183 -11.49 9.12 -17.62
N MET A 184 -10.20 9.47 -17.69
CA MET A 184 -9.09 8.52 -17.88
C MET A 184 -8.57 7.92 -16.58
N ALA A 185 -8.94 8.47 -15.41
CA ALA A 185 -8.30 8.12 -14.13
C ALA A 185 -8.62 6.69 -13.68
N ARG A 186 -9.89 6.27 -13.77
CA ARG A 186 -10.34 4.97 -13.24
C ARG A 186 -9.67 3.78 -13.92
N PRO A 187 -9.58 3.70 -15.27
CA PRO A 187 -8.84 2.62 -15.92
C PRO A 187 -7.35 2.58 -15.55
N LEU A 188 -6.72 3.75 -15.32
CA LEU A 188 -5.31 3.84 -14.92
C LEU A 188 -5.05 3.35 -13.50
N GLY A 189 -6.04 3.47 -12.61
CA GLY A 189 -5.98 3.00 -11.23
C GLY A 189 -6.57 1.61 -11.02
N ASP A 190 -7.11 0.91 -12.02
CA ASP A 190 -7.83 -0.33 -11.77
C ASP A 190 -6.88 -1.49 -11.37
N PRO A 191 -6.99 -2.01 -10.13
CA PRO A 191 -6.07 -3.03 -9.58
C PRO A 191 -6.21 -4.40 -10.26
N ARG A 192 -7.26 -4.62 -11.06
CA ARG A 192 -7.53 -5.89 -11.74
C ARG A 192 -6.73 -6.04 -13.04
N VAL A 193 -6.49 -4.93 -13.72
CA VAL A 193 -6.04 -4.91 -15.13
C VAL A 193 -4.55 -4.64 -15.27
N GLY A 194 -3.71 -5.05 -14.31
CA GLY A 194 -2.26 -5.20 -14.50
C GLY A 194 -1.46 -3.96 -14.94
N MET A 195 -2.08 -2.78 -15.04
CA MET A 195 -1.44 -1.49 -15.25
C MET A 195 -1.03 -0.94 -13.88
N THR A 196 -0.13 -1.65 -13.23
CA THR A 196 0.55 -1.24 -12.01
C THR A 196 1.58 -0.14 -12.30
N GLY A 197 1.23 0.89 -13.08
CA GLY A 197 2.18 1.94 -13.50
C GLY A 197 2.84 2.67 -12.32
N ILE A 198 2.13 2.82 -11.20
CA ILE A 198 2.62 3.50 -10.00
C ILE A 198 3.54 2.58 -9.16
N PHE A 199 3.18 1.31 -8.99
CA PHE A 199 3.95 0.35 -8.18
C PHE A 199 5.06 -0.38 -8.97
N LEU A 200 4.85 -0.68 -10.26
CA LEU A 200 5.91 -1.17 -11.16
C LEU A 200 6.94 -0.09 -11.46
N SER A 201 6.56 1.20 -11.37
CA SER A 201 7.52 2.29 -11.35
C SER A 201 8.48 2.14 -10.16
N LEU A 202 8.02 1.73 -8.96
CA LEU A 202 8.91 1.45 -7.81
C LEU A 202 9.92 0.35 -8.12
N SER A 203 9.48 -0.76 -8.74
CA SER A 203 10.37 -1.90 -9.09
C SER A 203 11.31 -1.63 -10.27
N ARG A 204 11.05 -0.59 -11.07
CA ARG A 204 11.98 -0.16 -12.14
C ARG A 204 12.97 0.90 -11.67
N ILE A 205 12.64 1.62 -10.59
CA ILE A 205 13.40 2.77 -10.09
C ILE A 205 14.33 2.37 -8.95
N LEU A 206 14.03 1.28 -8.23
CA LEU A 206 14.82 0.88 -7.06
C LEU A 206 15.50 -0.49 -7.24
N PRO A 207 16.73 -0.64 -6.73
CA PRO A 207 17.44 -1.91 -6.68
C PRO A 207 16.56 -3.02 -6.10
N ASP A 208 16.64 -4.20 -6.69
CA ASP A 208 15.98 -5.42 -6.19
C ASP A 208 16.66 -5.97 -4.92
N ARG A 209 17.24 -5.13 -4.06
CA ARG A 209 17.88 -5.54 -2.81
C ARG A 209 17.58 -4.58 -1.66
N TYR A 210 17.48 -5.14 -0.47
CA TYR A 210 17.36 -4.45 0.81
C TYR A 210 18.62 -4.71 1.65
N PRO A 211 19.14 -3.70 2.38
CA PRO A 211 18.71 -2.29 2.35
C PRO A 211 19.16 -1.58 1.06
N LEU A 212 18.53 -0.45 0.75
CA LEU A 212 19.09 0.49 -0.24
C LEU A 212 20.45 1.01 0.23
N GLY A 213 21.36 1.21 -0.72
CA GLY A 213 22.64 1.89 -0.45
C GLY A 213 22.45 3.37 -0.09
N ASP A 214 23.54 4.01 0.34
CA ASP A 214 23.49 5.24 1.14
C ASP A 214 23.14 6.55 0.42
N ASP A 215 23.05 6.57 -0.91
CA ASP A 215 22.95 7.82 -1.69
C ASP A 215 21.54 8.07 -2.23
N VAL A 216 20.75 8.87 -1.50
CA VAL A 216 19.40 9.34 -1.89
C VAL A 216 19.48 10.14 -3.19
N GLU A 217 20.51 10.97 -3.30
CA GLU A 217 20.74 11.92 -4.38
C GLU A 217 21.01 11.17 -5.71
N THR A 218 21.71 10.03 -5.65
CA THR A 218 21.83 9.10 -6.78
C THR A 218 20.47 8.51 -7.19
N TYR A 219 19.56 8.17 -6.26
CA TYR A 219 18.23 7.68 -6.62
C TYR A 219 17.34 8.77 -7.23
N VAL A 220 17.42 10.01 -6.71
CA VAL A 220 16.72 11.18 -7.27
C VAL A 220 17.26 11.50 -8.66
N ALA A 221 18.58 11.38 -8.89
CA ALA A 221 19.20 11.61 -10.19
C ALA A 221 18.96 10.48 -11.20
N LEU A 222 18.86 9.22 -10.73
CA LEU A 222 18.51 8.04 -11.54
C LEU A 222 17.02 7.97 -11.87
N GLU A 223 16.19 8.87 -11.33
CA GLU A 223 14.78 8.92 -11.62
C GLU A 223 14.54 9.20 -13.12
N HIS A 224 14.41 8.13 -13.91
CA HIS A 224 14.11 8.23 -15.33
C HIS A 224 12.83 9.05 -15.55
N ARG A 225 12.84 9.81 -16.64
CA ARG A 225 11.83 10.80 -17.10
C ARG A 225 10.36 10.52 -16.75
N LEU A 226 9.90 9.26 -16.73
CA LEU A 226 8.53 8.86 -16.42
C LEU A 226 8.19 8.88 -14.92
N GLY A 227 9.09 8.45 -14.03
CA GLY A 227 8.91 8.53 -12.58
C GLY A 227 8.84 9.99 -12.14
N HIS A 228 9.81 10.77 -12.60
CA HIS A 228 9.89 12.21 -12.33
C HIS A 228 8.71 12.99 -12.95
N LEU A 229 8.18 12.56 -14.09
CA LEU A 229 6.96 13.13 -14.67
C LEU A 229 5.75 12.89 -13.76
N LEU A 230 5.61 11.67 -13.26
CA LEU A 230 4.50 11.28 -12.40
C LEU A 230 4.62 11.94 -11.03
N ASP A 231 5.70 11.70 -10.29
CA ASP A 231 5.84 12.14 -8.91
C ASP A 231 5.99 13.66 -8.83
N VAL A 232 6.82 14.28 -9.66
CA VAL A 232 7.09 15.73 -9.59
C VAL A 232 6.12 16.55 -10.45
N GLY A 233 5.68 16.01 -11.58
CA GLY A 233 4.80 16.69 -12.53
C GLY A 233 3.31 16.57 -12.22
N ILE A 234 2.86 15.40 -11.73
CA ILE A 234 1.43 15.10 -11.53
C ILE A 234 1.07 15.01 -10.04
N ILE A 235 1.82 14.26 -9.25
CA ILE A 235 1.44 13.95 -7.86
C ILE A 235 1.81 15.07 -6.89
N ARG A 236 3.04 15.60 -6.96
CA ARG A 236 3.54 16.67 -6.05
C ARG A 236 2.62 17.88 -5.93
N PRO A 237 2.10 18.45 -7.04
CA PRO A 237 1.15 19.56 -6.96
C PRO A 237 -0.13 19.26 -6.15
N ARG A 238 -0.43 17.99 -5.88
CA ARG A 238 -1.65 17.52 -5.22
C ARG A 238 -1.41 17.01 -3.81
N TRP A 239 -0.18 16.98 -3.31
CA TRP A 239 0.15 16.35 -2.02
C TRP A 239 -0.77 16.79 -0.88
N GLY A 240 -0.90 18.10 -0.63
CA GLY A 240 -1.76 18.60 0.45
C GLY A 240 -3.20 18.10 0.35
N ARG A 241 -3.83 18.29 -0.82
CA ARG A 241 -5.19 17.82 -1.08
C ARG A 241 -5.32 16.29 -1.00
N LEU A 242 -4.26 15.56 -1.36
CA LEU A 242 -4.22 14.11 -1.34
C LEU A 242 -4.18 13.56 0.09
N TYR A 243 -3.35 14.13 0.96
CA TYR A 243 -3.30 13.78 2.37
C TYR A 243 -4.61 14.12 3.08
N GLU A 244 -5.15 15.31 2.83
CA GLU A 244 -6.44 15.74 3.39
C GLU A 244 -7.59 14.81 2.97
N TRP A 245 -7.75 14.57 1.67
CA TRP A 245 -8.79 13.68 1.14
C TRP A 245 -8.63 12.25 1.65
N SER A 246 -7.39 11.75 1.72
CA SER A 246 -7.12 10.38 2.18
C SER A 246 -7.41 10.21 3.67
N ALA A 247 -7.13 11.24 4.49
CA ALA A 247 -7.46 11.24 5.91
C ALA A 247 -8.98 11.07 6.14
N ASP A 248 -9.80 11.70 5.31
CA ASP A 248 -11.26 11.54 5.36
C ASP A 248 -11.74 10.21 4.79
N GLU A 249 -11.29 9.84 3.59
CA GLU A 249 -11.74 8.60 2.91
C GLU A 249 -11.40 7.34 3.72
N LEU A 250 -10.27 7.36 4.43
CA LEU A 250 -9.77 6.26 5.26
C LEU A 250 -10.14 6.41 6.74
N ALA A 251 -10.83 7.49 7.13
CA ALA A 251 -11.17 7.82 8.52
C ALA A 251 -9.93 7.81 9.45
N HIS A 252 -8.80 8.32 8.96
CA HIS A 252 -7.52 8.33 9.66
C HIS A 252 -6.94 9.75 9.74
N PRO A 253 -7.37 10.59 10.71
CA PRO A 253 -7.03 12.02 10.76
C PRO A 253 -5.52 12.28 10.85
N ALA A 254 -4.76 11.41 11.52
CA ALA A 254 -3.31 11.51 11.64
C ALA A 254 -2.55 11.52 10.30
N LEU A 255 -3.17 11.06 9.19
CA LEU A 255 -2.56 11.21 7.86
C LEU A 255 -2.29 12.68 7.50
N ARG A 256 -3.09 13.63 8.02
CA ARG A 256 -2.85 15.06 7.80
C ARG A 256 -1.53 15.54 8.39
N GLU A 257 -1.08 14.92 9.46
CA GLU A 257 0.14 15.27 10.17
C GLU A 257 1.40 14.75 9.46
N LEU A 258 1.24 13.81 8.52
CA LEU A 258 2.32 13.29 7.69
C LEU A 258 2.72 14.21 6.52
N PHE A 259 2.21 15.43 6.50
CA PHE A 259 2.54 16.43 5.48
C PHE A 259 2.53 17.84 6.08
N ASN A 260 3.64 18.57 5.95
CA ASN A 260 3.78 19.91 6.54
C ASN A 260 3.53 21.07 5.55
N GLY A 261 2.96 20.78 4.38
CA GLY A 261 2.68 21.76 3.32
C GLY A 261 3.59 21.63 2.11
N ASP A 262 4.86 21.26 2.32
CA ASP A 262 5.84 21.08 1.24
C ASP A 262 6.55 19.72 1.26
N THR A 263 6.59 19.06 2.42
CA THR A 263 7.40 17.86 2.66
C THR A 263 6.58 16.77 3.38
N PRO A 264 6.64 15.51 2.89
CA PRO A 264 6.20 14.35 3.65
C PRO A 264 7.04 14.15 4.92
N THR A 265 6.40 13.91 6.06
CA THR A 265 7.07 13.92 7.38
C THR A 265 7.11 12.56 8.07
N TYR A 266 6.65 11.48 7.45
CA TYR A 266 6.62 10.16 8.10
C TYR A 266 8.04 9.66 8.38
N ALA A 267 8.41 9.56 9.66
CA ALA A 267 9.78 9.26 10.10
C ALA A 267 10.85 10.11 9.38
N TRP A 268 10.52 11.36 9.05
CA TRP A 268 11.37 12.28 8.29
C TRP A 268 11.52 13.61 9.02
N ALA A 269 12.77 14.02 9.24
CA ALA A 269 13.09 15.25 9.93
C ALA A 269 12.86 16.46 9.01
N THR A 270 12.30 17.54 9.55
CA THR A 270 12.02 18.77 8.78
C THR A 270 13.28 19.46 8.27
N GLU A 271 14.39 19.28 8.98
CA GLU A 271 15.71 19.81 8.65
C GLU A 271 16.25 19.18 7.35
N ASP A 272 15.83 17.96 7.01
CA ASP A 272 16.21 17.22 5.79
C ASP A 272 15.19 17.41 4.65
N SER A 273 14.49 18.56 4.61
CA SER A 273 13.44 18.83 3.61
C SER A 273 13.97 19.11 2.20
N ASP A 274 15.27 19.39 2.07
CA ASP A 274 15.95 19.70 0.82
C ASP A 274 15.85 18.56 -0.21
N VAL A 275 15.90 17.29 0.21
CA VAL A 275 15.75 16.14 -0.70
C VAL A 275 14.40 16.09 -1.42
N TRP A 276 13.38 16.75 -0.86
CA TRP A 276 12.03 16.83 -1.43
C TRP A 276 11.86 18.00 -2.41
N GLN A 277 12.89 18.85 -2.55
CA GLN A 277 12.90 19.98 -3.47
C GLN A 277 13.32 19.57 -4.89
N PHE A 278 12.52 18.70 -5.50
CA PHE A 278 12.77 18.24 -6.87
C PHE A 278 12.66 19.39 -7.89
N GLN A 279 13.66 19.52 -8.76
CA GLN A 279 13.62 20.45 -9.89
C GLN A 279 12.79 19.85 -11.04
N PRO A 280 11.66 20.46 -11.44
CA PRO A 280 10.80 19.87 -12.44
C PRO A 280 11.50 19.79 -13.82
N SER A 281 11.65 18.57 -14.34
CA SER A 281 12.07 18.35 -15.72
C SER A 281 11.13 19.04 -16.73
N LEU A 282 11.57 19.21 -17.98
CA LEU A 282 10.72 19.82 -19.02
C LEU A 282 9.37 19.11 -19.18
N LEU A 283 9.37 17.77 -19.14
CA LEU A 283 8.16 16.97 -19.21
C LEU A 283 7.29 17.18 -17.96
N ALA A 284 7.87 17.24 -16.76
CA ALA A 284 7.14 17.52 -15.53
C ALA A 284 6.50 18.92 -15.54
N ARG A 285 7.20 19.94 -16.05
CA ARG A 285 6.64 21.29 -16.25
C ARG A 285 5.48 21.30 -17.24
N ALA A 286 5.62 20.58 -18.36
CA ALA A 286 4.54 20.43 -19.33
C ALA A 286 3.32 19.75 -18.67
N ALA A 287 3.51 18.64 -17.95
CA ALA A 287 2.42 17.95 -17.25
C ALA A 287 1.70 18.83 -16.24
N ARG A 288 2.41 19.66 -15.46
CA ARG A 288 1.78 20.63 -14.55
C ARG A 288 0.86 21.60 -15.27
N ARG A 289 1.21 22.00 -16.49
CA ARG A 289 0.40 22.89 -17.33
C ARG A 289 -0.81 22.18 -17.95
N PHE A 290 -0.64 20.93 -18.34
CA PHE A 290 -1.71 20.14 -18.95
C PHE A 290 -2.66 19.54 -17.90
N VAL A 291 -2.21 19.27 -16.68
CA VAL A 291 -2.99 18.62 -15.61
C VAL A 291 -2.86 19.44 -14.32
N PRO A 292 -3.43 20.67 -14.30
CA PRO A 292 -3.35 21.57 -13.15
C PRO A 292 -4.03 20.94 -11.93
N ALA A 293 -3.45 21.19 -10.76
CA ALA A 293 -3.92 20.68 -9.47
C ALA A 293 -5.02 21.55 -8.86
#